data_AF-E4Q4S0-F1
#
_entry.id   AF-E4Q4S0-F1
#
_cell.length_a   1.000
_cell.length_b   1.000
_cell.length_c   1.000
_cell.angle_alpha   90.00
_cell.angle_beta   90.00
_cell.angle_gamma   90.00
#
_symmetry.space_group_name_H-M   'P 1'
#
loop_
_entity.id
_entity.type
_entity.pdbx_description
1 polymer ?
#
loop_
_entity_poly.entity_id
_entity_poly.type
_entity_poly.pdbx_seq_one_letter_code
_entity_poly.pdbx_strand_id
1 'polypeptide(L)'
;MNRLRKTVMFKIIIISIVCLLLSGCTLFKRIKNENISPNQNIGKVVYNDEKSPISLGNKNISREQVEKVVKVNKKTIEQSESDKIIKIEYPVIIASGYPQSAIKKVNETIEHFIKNKLEEIQKTGESFVLGITYECHYYKLKDIFSTIFFIDGGGSGGYYESMTFNFNLINGELLPREDIIDSNALKKLRSYITFLSATCKDIELKTPKYQESLNQATENTDIQIDDKFIIKDDGIEVYFPSFDIDPNGKNSANFYIKFDELNKNVIKRINIQSLSEIEKLTKMNFKDIKSIFGLCDITYMWEGVVYYNIGAVEWAFNPEDGYYKDADSKIPNAILFHEGATILGVEIMKMTPEQAYEILRKNKSGAIKEVTRGQGANSDEVVTCVLSNGINIYFECGRKSVDSNELVIMDAIVKRN
;
A
#
# COMPACT_ATOMS: atom_id res chain seq x y z
N MET A 1 27.31 -38.89 38.17
CA MET A 1 26.46 -38.20 37.16
C MET A 1 26.01 -36.78 37.52
N ASN A 2 25.85 -36.39 38.80
CA ASN A 2 25.39 -35.02 39.15
C ASN A 2 26.46 -33.90 39.13
N ARG A 3 27.77 -34.22 39.04
CA ARG A 3 28.83 -33.21 38.91
C ARG A 3 29.10 -32.79 37.46
N LEU A 4 28.97 -33.69 36.48
CA LEU A 4 29.16 -33.35 35.05
C LEU A 4 28.05 -32.44 34.50
N ARG A 5 26.79 -32.61 34.96
CA ARG A 5 25.66 -31.75 34.56
C ARG A 5 25.76 -30.32 35.09
N LYS A 6 26.36 -30.11 36.27
CA LYS A 6 26.54 -28.77 36.85
C LYS A 6 27.59 -27.96 36.09
N THR A 7 28.68 -28.59 35.63
CA THR A 7 29.75 -27.88 34.89
C THR A 7 29.31 -27.47 33.47
N VAL A 8 28.43 -28.24 32.84
CA VAL A 8 27.87 -27.91 31.51
C VAL A 8 26.83 -26.78 31.61
N MET A 9 25.95 -26.82 32.62
CA MET A 9 25.01 -25.73 32.89
C MET A 9 25.70 -24.40 33.22
N PHE A 10 26.80 -24.44 33.99
CA PHE A 10 27.53 -23.22 34.34
C PHE A 10 28.24 -22.58 33.14
N LYS A 11 28.71 -23.39 32.17
CA LYS A 11 29.34 -22.88 30.94
C LYS A 11 28.33 -22.24 29.98
N ILE A 12 27.10 -22.77 29.90
CA ILE A 12 26.03 -22.19 29.05
C ILE A 12 25.58 -20.84 29.60
N ILE A 13 25.44 -20.71 30.94
CA ILE A 13 25.04 -19.45 31.58
C ILE A 13 26.09 -18.34 31.40
N ILE A 14 27.38 -18.67 31.47
CA ILE A 14 28.46 -17.71 31.25
C ILE A 14 28.47 -17.22 29.78
N ILE A 15 28.23 -18.12 28.82
CA ILE A 15 28.16 -17.74 27.39
C ILE A 15 26.96 -16.81 27.13
N SER A 16 25.80 -17.08 27.74
CA SER A 16 24.62 -16.21 27.60
C SER A 16 24.81 -14.82 28.22
N ILE A 17 25.50 -14.72 29.36
CA ILE A 17 25.81 -13.42 30.00
C ILE A 17 26.84 -12.64 29.18
N VAL A 18 27.83 -13.30 28.59
CA VAL A 18 28.82 -12.65 27.71
C VAL A 18 28.18 -12.17 26.40
N CYS A 19 27.22 -12.92 25.83
CA CYS A 19 26.46 -12.47 24.67
C CYS A 19 25.53 -11.27 24.98
N LEU A 20 25.00 -11.17 26.20
CA LEU A 20 24.19 -10.04 26.66
C LEU A 20 25.03 -8.79 27.01
N LEU A 21 26.31 -8.96 27.36
CA LEU A 21 27.23 -7.85 27.62
C LEU A 21 27.90 -7.31 26.35
N LEU A 22 27.90 -8.08 25.24
CA LEU A 22 28.45 -7.66 23.94
C LEU A 22 27.43 -6.97 23.01
N SER A 23 26.13 -6.99 23.36
CA SER A 23 25.09 -6.21 22.67
C SER A 23 24.83 -4.84 23.32
N GLY A 24 25.65 -4.46 24.30
CA GLY A 24 25.63 -3.12 24.90
C GLY A 24 26.36 -2.09 24.06
N CYS A 25 25.63 -1.33 23.25
CA CYS A 25 26.08 0.00 22.84
C CYS A 25 25.04 1.07 23.21
N THR A 26 25.47 1.88 24.19
CA THR A 26 25.20 3.31 24.34
C THR A 26 23.79 3.75 24.76
N LEU A 27 23.61 3.82 26.09
CA LEU A 27 22.71 4.76 26.75
C LEU A 27 23.54 5.89 27.38
N PHE A 28 23.10 7.13 27.12
CA PHE A 28 23.45 8.42 27.74
C PHE A 28 24.66 9.23 27.24
N LYS A 29 24.35 10.22 26.41
CA LYS A 29 24.76 11.61 26.65
C LYS A 29 23.56 12.56 26.48
N ARG A 30 23.24 13.27 27.55
CA ARG A 30 22.24 14.36 27.64
C ARG A 30 22.91 15.68 27.22
N ILE A 31 22.11 16.66 26.76
CA ILE A 31 22.36 18.09 26.38
C ILE A 31 21.83 18.30 24.95
N LYS A 32 20.98 19.26 24.55
CA LYS A 32 20.35 20.47 25.14
C LYS A 32 19.13 20.80 24.26
N ASN A 33 18.21 21.61 24.78
CA ASN A 33 17.14 22.26 24.00
C ASN A 33 17.69 22.97 22.76
N GLU A 34 17.21 22.58 21.58
CA GLU A 34 17.14 23.44 20.40
C GLU A 34 15.79 23.23 19.71
N ASN A 35 15.08 24.33 19.50
CA ASN A 35 13.90 24.42 18.64
C ASN A 35 14.29 23.99 17.23
N ILE A 36 13.70 22.92 16.71
CA ILE A 36 13.87 22.53 15.30
C ILE A 36 12.51 22.18 14.70
N SER A 37 12.20 22.92 13.64
CA SER A 37 11.11 22.83 12.67
C SER A 37 10.70 21.39 12.31
N PRO A 38 9.40 21.11 12.03
CA PRO A 38 8.99 19.81 11.49
C PRO A 38 9.41 19.74 10.03
N ASN A 39 10.57 19.16 9.77
CA ASN A 39 10.95 18.69 8.44
C ASN A 39 11.51 17.26 8.61
N GLN A 40 10.64 16.26 8.49
CA GLN A 40 11.03 14.84 8.46
C GLN A 40 10.41 14.16 7.24
N ASN A 41 11.08 14.37 6.12
CA ASN A 41 11.36 13.42 5.04
C ASN A 41 11.85 12.06 5.65
N ILE A 42 11.60 10.84 5.16
CA ILE A 42 11.19 10.29 3.87
C ILE A 42 10.58 8.89 4.12
N GLY A 43 9.34 8.66 3.66
CA GLY A 43 8.82 7.35 3.27
C GLY A 43 8.52 7.43 1.77
N LYS A 44 9.59 7.54 0.98
CA LYS A 44 9.54 7.78 -0.48
C LYS A 44 9.52 6.43 -1.18
N VAL A 45 8.67 6.31 -2.18
CA VAL A 45 8.95 5.66 -3.47
C VAL A 45 10.41 5.94 -3.79
N VAL A 46 11.24 4.89 -3.73
CA VAL A 46 12.70 4.94 -3.62
C VAL A 46 13.31 5.35 -4.95
N TYR A 47 12.94 6.50 -5.48
CA TYR A 47 13.79 7.18 -6.43
C TYR A 47 14.99 7.70 -5.65
N ASN A 48 16.00 6.83 -5.56
CA ASN A 48 17.36 7.16 -5.20
C ASN A 48 17.90 8.15 -6.24
N ASP A 49 17.65 9.45 -6.04
CA ASP A 49 18.44 10.50 -6.69
C ASP A 49 19.95 10.31 -6.35
N GLU A 50 20.29 9.50 -5.33
CA GLU A 50 21.64 9.26 -4.80
C GLU A 50 22.44 8.12 -5.47
N LYS A 51 21.86 7.34 -6.40
CA LYS A 51 22.65 6.42 -7.25
C LYS A 51 23.09 7.06 -8.57
N SER A 52 23.00 8.39 -8.70
CA SER A 52 23.72 9.13 -9.73
C SER A 52 25.13 9.43 -9.22
N PRO A 53 26.22 9.03 -9.91
CA PRO A 53 27.57 9.30 -9.45
C PRO A 53 27.95 10.74 -9.77
N ILE A 54 27.37 11.73 -9.10
CA ILE A 54 27.87 13.12 -9.16
C ILE A 54 27.69 13.80 -7.81
N SER A 55 28.82 14.08 -7.16
CA SER A 55 28.92 14.95 -5.99
C SER A 55 28.27 16.31 -6.26
N LEU A 56 27.28 16.69 -5.45
CA LEU A 56 26.72 18.04 -5.45
C LEU A 56 27.62 18.99 -4.66
N GLY A 57 28.62 19.55 -5.36
CA GLY A 57 29.11 20.88 -5.03
C GLY A 57 28.07 21.92 -5.45
N ASN A 58 27.61 22.72 -4.50
CA ASN A 58 26.66 23.83 -4.67
C ASN A 58 26.93 24.68 -5.92
N LYS A 59 26.02 24.65 -6.91
CA LYS A 59 25.73 25.79 -7.78
C LYS A 59 24.24 25.80 -8.15
N ASN A 60 23.54 26.85 -7.70
CA ASN A 60 22.27 27.28 -8.26
C ASN A 60 22.44 27.49 -9.78
N ILE A 61 21.86 26.60 -10.58
CA ILE A 61 21.68 26.81 -12.01
C ILE A 61 20.19 26.61 -12.27
N SER A 62 19.50 27.68 -12.64
CA SER A 62 18.17 27.60 -13.24
C SER A 62 18.31 26.82 -14.55
N ARG A 63 17.97 25.53 -14.54
CA ARG A 63 17.88 24.73 -15.77
C ARG A 63 16.55 25.03 -16.43
N GLU A 64 16.57 25.85 -17.47
CA GLU A 64 15.61 25.67 -18.56
C GLU A 64 15.74 24.21 -19.03
N GLN A 65 14.79 23.36 -18.65
CA GLN A 65 14.74 21.98 -19.12
C GLN A 65 14.36 22.01 -20.60
N VAL A 66 15.34 21.81 -21.49
CA VAL A 66 15.08 21.49 -22.89
C VAL A 66 14.15 20.29 -22.92
N GLU A 67 12.96 20.45 -23.52
CA GLU A 67 11.96 19.39 -23.56
C GLU A 67 12.51 18.19 -24.36
N LYS A 68 12.86 17.11 -23.65
CA LYS A 68 13.34 15.88 -24.29
C LYS A 68 12.15 15.12 -24.87
N VAL A 69 12.17 14.91 -26.18
CA VAL A 69 11.15 14.14 -26.91
C VAL A 69 11.60 12.68 -27.03
N VAL A 70 10.65 11.74 -26.95
CA VAL A 70 10.83 10.31 -27.27
C VAL A 70 9.84 9.97 -28.37
N LYS A 71 10.33 9.50 -29.52
CA LYS A 71 9.50 9.02 -30.63
C LYS A 71 9.61 7.50 -30.71
N VAL A 72 8.47 6.82 -30.68
CA VAL A 72 8.35 5.37 -30.71
C VAL A 72 7.65 4.96 -31.99
N ASN A 73 8.22 4.00 -32.72
CA ASN A 73 7.53 3.30 -33.80
C ASN A 73 7.09 1.92 -33.32
N LYS A 74 6.03 1.41 -33.96
CA LYS A 74 5.61 0.03 -33.84
C LYS A 74 6.40 -0.85 -34.79
N LYS A 75 6.95 -1.96 -34.28
CA LYS A 75 7.48 -3.06 -35.09
C LYS A 75 6.55 -4.26 -34.95
N THR A 76 6.35 -4.97 -36.05
CA THR A 76 5.41 -6.09 -36.12
C THR A 76 6.12 -7.35 -36.65
N ILE A 77 5.81 -8.49 -36.06
CA ILE A 77 6.17 -9.82 -36.55
C ILE A 77 4.87 -10.59 -36.75
N GLU A 78 4.63 -11.04 -37.98
CA GLU A 78 3.48 -11.87 -38.34
C GLU A 78 3.97 -13.17 -39.01
N GLN A 79 3.56 -14.31 -38.47
CA GLN A 79 3.81 -15.63 -39.04
C GLN A 79 2.50 -16.42 -39.00
N SER A 80 2.11 -17.00 -40.13
CA SER A 80 0.92 -17.84 -40.22
C SER A 80 1.27 -19.11 -40.99
N GLU A 81 1.34 -20.22 -40.27
CA GLU A 81 1.50 -21.58 -40.79
C GLU A 81 0.25 -22.40 -40.42
N SER A 82 0.09 -23.60 -40.98
CA SER A 82 -1.12 -24.42 -40.80
C SER A 82 -1.47 -24.73 -39.35
N ASP A 83 -0.47 -24.73 -38.48
CA ASP A 83 -0.55 -25.07 -37.05
C ASP A 83 -0.12 -23.89 -36.15
N LYS A 84 0.36 -22.76 -36.70
CA LYS A 84 0.90 -21.65 -35.90
C LYS A 84 0.44 -20.30 -36.38
N ILE A 85 -0.09 -19.49 -35.46
CA ILE A 85 -0.45 -18.10 -35.73
C ILE A 85 0.29 -17.23 -34.72
N ILE A 86 1.26 -16.45 -35.20
CA ILE A 86 2.05 -15.55 -34.37
C ILE A 86 1.84 -14.13 -34.88
N LYS A 87 1.36 -13.25 -33.99
CA LYS A 87 1.25 -11.81 -34.22
C LYS A 87 1.83 -11.07 -33.03
N ILE A 88 2.95 -10.41 -33.23
CA ILE A 88 3.66 -9.68 -32.18
C ILE A 88 3.79 -8.23 -32.62
N GLU A 89 3.37 -7.32 -31.76
CA GLU A 89 3.62 -5.89 -31.84
C GLU A 89 4.50 -5.48 -30.67
N TYR A 90 5.53 -4.66 -30.91
CA TYR A 90 6.39 -4.15 -29.85
C TYR A 90 6.95 -2.74 -30.17
N PRO A 91 7.30 -1.95 -29.14
CA PRO A 91 7.81 -0.61 -29.32
C PRO A 91 9.30 -0.62 -29.68
N VAL A 92 9.69 0.32 -30.55
CA VAL A 92 11.09 0.66 -30.82
C VAL A 92 11.25 2.17 -30.74
N ILE A 93 12.14 2.65 -29.88
CA ILE A 93 12.46 4.08 -29.81
C ILE A 93 13.34 4.43 -31.03
N ILE A 94 12.79 5.26 -31.93
CA ILE A 94 13.45 5.63 -33.20
C ILE A 94 14.15 6.99 -33.18
N ALA A 95 13.75 7.87 -32.25
CA ALA A 95 14.41 9.15 -32.04
C ALA A 95 14.20 9.62 -30.61
N SER A 96 15.23 10.18 -30.00
CA SER A 96 15.12 10.75 -28.67
C SER A 96 16.18 11.83 -28.39
N GLY A 97 15.95 12.61 -27.33
CA GLY A 97 16.95 13.54 -26.78
C GLY A 97 18.00 12.88 -25.86
N TYR A 98 18.07 11.54 -25.81
CA TYR A 98 18.93 10.79 -24.91
C TYR A 98 20.15 10.19 -25.63
N PRO A 99 21.20 9.76 -24.89
CA PRO A 99 22.35 9.10 -25.50
C PRO A 99 21.93 7.91 -26.36
N GLN A 100 22.45 7.84 -27.60
CA GLN A 100 22.14 6.72 -28.51
C GLN A 100 22.52 5.36 -27.93
N SER A 101 23.56 5.30 -27.09
CA SER A 101 23.93 4.09 -26.35
C SER A 101 22.86 3.64 -25.36
N ALA A 102 22.18 4.57 -24.69
CA ALA A 102 21.08 4.27 -23.77
C ALA A 102 19.87 3.75 -24.54
N ILE A 103 19.48 4.42 -25.63
CA ILE A 103 18.36 3.99 -26.47
C ILE A 103 18.60 2.62 -27.10
N LYS A 104 19.83 2.37 -27.56
CA LYS A 104 20.23 1.07 -28.09
C LYS A 104 20.01 -0.03 -27.05
N LYS A 105 20.43 0.16 -25.80
CA LYS A 105 20.21 -0.81 -24.70
C LYS A 105 18.73 -1.09 -24.44
N VAL A 106 17.88 -0.05 -24.42
CA VAL A 106 16.42 -0.21 -24.24
C VAL A 106 15.84 -1.07 -25.36
N ASN A 107 16.12 -0.69 -26.61
CA ASN A 107 15.62 -1.43 -27.77
C ASN A 107 16.16 -2.87 -27.80
N GLU A 108 17.44 -3.09 -27.51
CA GLU A 108 18.04 -4.43 -27.44
C GLU A 108 17.41 -5.30 -26.37
N THR A 109 17.05 -4.73 -25.21
CA THR A 109 16.39 -5.45 -24.13
C THR A 109 14.98 -5.90 -24.54
N ILE A 110 14.22 -5.01 -25.18
CA ILE A 110 12.88 -5.32 -25.73
C ILE A 110 12.98 -6.38 -26.84
N GLU A 111 13.91 -6.22 -27.79
CA GLU A 111 14.10 -7.18 -28.88
C GLU A 111 14.54 -8.56 -28.35
N HIS A 112 15.37 -8.59 -27.31
CA HIS A 112 15.77 -9.83 -26.65
C HIS A 112 14.58 -10.52 -25.97
N PHE A 113 13.72 -9.78 -25.27
CA PHE A 113 12.49 -10.32 -24.69
C PHE A 113 11.58 -10.95 -25.75
N ILE A 114 11.33 -10.27 -26.87
CA ILE A 114 10.52 -10.80 -27.97
C ILE A 114 11.16 -12.04 -28.59
N LYS A 115 12.48 -12.04 -28.79
CA LYS A 115 13.21 -13.20 -29.31
C LYS A 115 13.09 -14.40 -28.38
N ASN A 116 13.23 -14.21 -27.07
CA ASN A 116 13.08 -15.29 -26.09
C ASN A 116 11.67 -15.89 -26.12
N LYS A 117 10.62 -15.06 -26.19
CA LYS A 117 9.24 -15.54 -26.32
C LYS A 117 8.99 -16.34 -27.60
N LEU A 118 9.56 -15.90 -28.72
CA LEU A 118 9.51 -16.66 -29.99
C LEU A 118 10.23 -18.01 -29.87
N GLU A 119 11.41 -18.05 -29.27
CA GLU A 119 12.19 -19.28 -29.08
C GLU A 119 11.50 -20.28 -28.13
N GLU A 120 10.81 -19.80 -27.10
CA GLU A 120 10.00 -20.63 -26.19
C GLU A 120 8.89 -21.37 -26.96
N ILE A 121 8.18 -20.67 -27.83
CA ILE A 121 7.05 -21.22 -28.59
C ILE A 121 7.52 -22.09 -29.76
N GLN A 122 8.65 -21.78 -30.38
CA GLN A 122 9.18 -22.63 -31.44
C GLN A 122 9.55 -24.03 -30.93
N LYS A 123 9.84 -24.18 -29.63
CA LYS A 123 10.16 -25.47 -29.00
C LYS A 123 8.93 -26.34 -28.72
N THR A 124 7.72 -25.79 -28.66
CA THR A 124 6.55 -26.53 -28.16
C THR A 124 5.95 -27.53 -29.15
N GLY A 125 6.30 -27.50 -30.44
CA GLY A 125 5.91 -28.54 -31.43
C GLY A 125 4.41 -28.73 -31.70
N GLU A 126 3.53 -28.12 -30.91
CA GLU A 126 2.08 -28.20 -30.98
C GLU A 126 1.48 -27.01 -31.75
N SER A 127 0.20 -27.13 -32.13
CA SER A 127 -0.54 -26.01 -32.69
C SER A 127 -0.68 -24.88 -31.67
N PHE A 128 -0.28 -23.67 -32.03
CA PHE A 128 -0.16 -22.57 -31.09
C PHE A 128 -0.56 -21.22 -31.70
N VAL A 129 -1.30 -20.42 -30.92
CA VAL A 129 -1.56 -19.01 -31.23
C VAL A 129 -0.77 -18.15 -30.25
N LEU A 130 -0.02 -17.16 -30.76
CA LEU A 130 0.62 -16.11 -29.97
C LEU A 130 0.18 -14.73 -30.46
N GLY A 131 -0.46 -13.98 -29.58
CA GLY A 131 -0.66 -12.54 -29.68
C GLY A 131 0.22 -11.82 -28.66
N ILE A 132 1.08 -10.90 -29.09
CA ILE A 132 1.72 -9.94 -28.20
C ILE A 132 1.35 -8.54 -28.66
N THR A 133 0.81 -7.76 -27.75
CA THR A 133 0.58 -6.31 -27.94
C THR A 133 1.24 -5.54 -26.81
N TYR A 134 1.28 -4.21 -26.92
CA TYR A 134 1.93 -3.39 -25.92
C TYR A 134 1.26 -2.03 -25.75
N GLU A 135 1.46 -1.46 -24.57
CA GLU A 135 1.28 -0.05 -24.29
C GLU A 135 2.59 0.54 -23.78
N CYS A 136 2.85 1.81 -24.08
CA CYS A 136 4.05 2.48 -23.60
C CYS A 136 3.75 3.88 -23.09
N HIS A 137 4.48 4.26 -22.04
CA HIS A 137 4.35 5.54 -21.34
C HIS A 137 5.73 6.17 -21.17
N TYR A 138 5.78 7.49 -21.28
CA TYR A 138 7.00 8.25 -21.08
C TYR A 138 6.81 9.29 -20.00
N TYR A 139 7.38 9.03 -18.82
CA TYR A 139 7.35 9.97 -17.71
C TYR A 139 8.45 11.02 -17.88
N LYS A 140 8.07 12.12 -18.54
CA LYS A 140 8.97 13.21 -18.96
C LYS A 140 9.82 13.78 -17.82
N LEU A 141 9.26 14.00 -16.63
CA LEU A 141 9.97 14.68 -15.54
C LEU A 141 11.11 13.84 -14.95
N LYS A 142 11.09 12.53 -15.16
CA LYS A 142 12.07 11.59 -14.59
C LYS A 142 12.85 10.83 -15.65
N ASP A 143 12.66 11.16 -16.93
CA ASP A 143 13.35 10.50 -18.03
C ASP A 143 13.11 8.97 -18.06
N ILE A 144 11.89 8.51 -17.72
CA ILE A 144 11.55 7.06 -17.64
C ILE A 144 10.66 6.65 -18.80
N PHE A 145 11.07 5.61 -19.52
CA PHE A 145 10.23 4.94 -20.52
C PHE A 145 9.72 3.62 -19.95
N SER A 146 8.40 3.49 -19.86
CA SER A 146 7.75 2.28 -19.39
C SER A 146 6.98 1.62 -20.51
N THR A 147 6.99 0.30 -20.55
CA THR A 147 6.18 -0.49 -21.48
C THR A 147 5.58 -1.68 -20.76
N ILE A 148 4.35 -2.00 -21.10
CA ILE A 148 3.68 -3.24 -20.71
C ILE A 148 3.41 -4.04 -21.97
N PHE A 149 3.69 -5.33 -21.90
CA PHE A 149 3.35 -6.31 -22.93
C PHE A 149 2.17 -7.14 -22.45
N PHE A 150 1.15 -7.24 -23.29
CA PHE A 150 0.02 -8.15 -23.09
C PHE A 150 0.22 -9.36 -23.99
N ILE A 151 0.29 -10.53 -23.38
CA ILE A 151 0.65 -11.79 -24.03
C ILE A 151 -0.58 -12.70 -23.97
N ASP A 152 -1.17 -12.95 -25.11
CA ASP A 152 -2.23 -13.94 -25.31
C ASP A 152 -1.61 -15.13 -26.03
N GLY A 153 -1.65 -16.32 -25.42
CA GLY A 153 -0.97 -17.48 -25.97
C GLY A 153 -1.74 -18.77 -25.73
N GLY A 154 -1.54 -19.77 -26.59
CA GLY A 154 -1.97 -21.14 -26.29
C GLY A 154 -2.74 -21.85 -27.40
N GLY A 155 -3.31 -23.00 -27.01
CA GLY A 155 -4.21 -23.83 -27.81
C GLY A 155 -5.60 -23.92 -27.15
N SER A 156 -6.12 -25.13 -26.93
CA SER A 156 -7.45 -25.36 -26.33
C SER A 156 -7.64 -24.81 -24.91
N GLY A 157 -6.56 -24.50 -24.18
CA GLY A 157 -6.59 -23.93 -22.83
C GLY A 157 -6.43 -22.42 -22.75
N GLY A 158 -5.72 -21.79 -23.70
CA GLY A 158 -5.33 -20.38 -23.65
C GLY A 158 -4.55 -19.98 -22.39
N TYR A 159 -3.84 -18.86 -22.43
CA TYR A 159 -3.32 -18.17 -21.28
C TYR A 159 -3.21 -16.68 -21.62
N TYR A 160 -3.30 -15.86 -20.59
CA TYR A 160 -3.13 -14.42 -20.71
C TYR A 160 -2.18 -13.95 -19.60
N GLU A 161 -1.10 -13.30 -20.01
CA GLU A 161 -0.04 -12.80 -19.13
C GLU A 161 0.25 -11.34 -19.45
N SER A 162 0.81 -10.63 -18.48
CA SER A 162 1.36 -9.29 -18.69
C SER A 162 2.79 -9.21 -18.17
N MET A 163 3.66 -8.51 -18.90
CA MET A 163 5.04 -8.25 -18.49
C MET A 163 5.35 -6.76 -18.59
N THR A 164 5.93 -6.18 -17.55
CA THR A 164 6.25 -4.75 -17.51
C THR A 164 7.75 -4.50 -17.53
N PHE A 165 8.15 -3.39 -18.15
CA PHE A 165 9.52 -2.91 -18.15
C PHE A 165 9.54 -1.41 -17.91
N ASN A 166 10.41 -0.95 -17.02
CA ASN A 166 10.59 0.46 -16.69
C ASN A 166 12.05 0.81 -16.93
N PHE A 167 12.36 1.70 -17.88
CA PHE A 167 13.73 2.02 -18.28
C PHE A 167 14.11 3.44 -17.89
N ASN A 168 15.29 3.62 -17.32
CA ASN A 168 15.90 4.94 -17.17
C ASN A 168 16.56 5.34 -18.51
N LEU A 169 16.03 6.37 -19.17
CA LEU A 169 16.53 6.79 -20.49
C LEU A 169 17.88 7.51 -20.44
N ILE A 170 18.37 7.91 -19.27
CA ILE A 170 19.70 8.54 -19.12
C ILE A 170 20.80 7.51 -19.43
N ASN A 171 20.64 6.27 -18.96
CA ASN A 171 21.64 5.21 -19.07
C ASN A 171 21.17 3.96 -19.84
N GLY A 172 19.87 3.86 -20.11
CA GLY A 172 19.23 2.75 -20.82
C GLY A 172 19.02 1.51 -19.96
N GLU A 173 19.19 1.62 -18.64
CA GLU A 173 19.10 0.49 -17.73
C GLU A 173 17.64 0.20 -17.35
N LEU A 174 17.32 -1.09 -17.21
CA LEU A 174 16.07 -1.53 -16.63
C LEU A 174 16.06 -1.21 -15.13
N LEU A 175 15.01 -0.55 -14.67
CA LEU A 175 14.77 -0.24 -13.27
C LEU A 175 14.17 -1.47 -12.59
N PRO A 176 14.88 -2.09 -11.63
CA PRO A 176 14.30 -3.15 -10.83
C PRO A 176 13.19 -2.57 -9.93
N ARG A 177 12.24 -3.42 -9.55
CA ARG A 177 11.10 -3.07 -8.70
C ARG A 177 11.52 -2.31 -7.44
N GLU A 178 12.60 -2.77 -6.79
CA GLU A 178 13.16 -2.19 -5.56
C GLU A 178 13.60 -0.73 -5.71
N ASP A 179 14.04 -0.34 -6.91
CA ASP A 179 14.45 1.04 -7.22
C ASP A 179 13.24 1.91 -7.60
N ILE A 180 12.03 1.34 -7.66
CA ILE A 180 10.76 2.06 -7.93
C ILE A 180 9.92 2.11 -6.66
N ILE A 181 9.58 0.96 -6.08
CA ILE A 181 8.77 0.84 -4.85
C ILE A 181 9.52 0.02 -3.78
N ASP A 182 9.55 0.52 -2.55
CA ASP A 182 10.04 -0.28 -1.42
C ASP A 182 8.99 -1.31 -0.97
N SER A 183 9.39 -2.17 -0.03
CA SER A 183 8.51 -3.21 0.53
C SER A 183 7.29 -2.64 1.26
N ASN A 184 7.37 -1.42 1.81
CA ASN A 184 6.25 -0.81 2.53
C ASN A 184 5.20 -0.26 1.56
N ALA A 185 5.64 0.42 0.50
CA ALA A 185 4.81 0.85 -0.62
C ALA A 185 4.16 -0.35 -1.32
N LEU A 186 4.92 -1.43 -1.53
CA LEU A 186 4.40 -2.69 -2.08
C LEU A 186 3.29 -3.28 -1.19
N LYS A 187 3.48 -3.32 0.14
CA LYS A 187 2.46 -3.77 1.09
C LYS A 187 1.18 -2.92 1.03
N LYS A 188 1.32 -1.60 0.92
CA LYS A 188 0.18 -0.67 0.79
C LYS A 188 -0.59 -0.87 -0.51
N LEU A 189 0.11 -1.03 -1.62
CA LEU A 189 -0.50 -1.34 -2.92
C LEU A 189 -1.30 -2.64 -2.84
N ARG A 190 -0.71 -3.71 -2.28
CA ARG A 190 -1.39 -4.98 -2.07
C ARG A 190 -2.66 -4.81 -1.23
N SER A 191 -2.56 -4.13 -0.08
CA SER A 191 -3.70 -3.87 0.80
C SER A 191 -4.81 -3.07 0.12
N TYR A 192 -4.45 -2.06 -0.66
CA TYR A 192 -5.40 -1.23 -1.40
C TYR A 192 -6.14 -2.03 -2.49
N ILE A 193 -5.41 -2.83 -3.27
CA ILE A 193 -6.00 -3.67 -4.32
C ILE A 193 -6.93 -4.72 -3.70
N THR A 194 -6.53 -5.35 -2.58
CA THR A 194 -7.39 -6.25 -1.82
C THR A 194 -8.66 -5.53 -1.35
N PHE A 195 -8.55 -4.32 -0.81
CA PHE A 195 -9.71 -3.52 -0.40
C PHE A 195 -10.67 -3.28 -1.58
N LEU A 196 -10.15 -2.89 -2.75
CA LEU A 196 -10.97 -2.67 -3.95
C LEU A 196 -11.65 -3.95 -4.43
N SER A 197 -10.97 -5.10 -4.37
CA SER A 197 -11.59 -6.38 -4.72
C SER A 197 -12.70 -6.81 -3.75
N ALA A 198 -12.62 -6.38 -2.49
CA ALA A 198 -13.67 -6.61 -1.49
C ALA A 198 -14.96 -5.86 -1.79
N THR A 199 -14.79 -4.71 -2.42
CA THR A 199 -15.76 -3.64 -2.39
C THR A 199 -16.36 -3.36 -3.77
N CYS A 200 -15.66 -3.67 -4.86
CA CYS A 200 -16.11 -3.49 -6.24
C CYS A 200 -16.67 -4.78 -6.86
N LYS A 201 -17.81 -4.71 -7.57
CA LYS A 201 -18.37 -5.90 -8.28
C LYS A 201 -17.53 -6.39 -9.44
N ASP A 202 -16.88 -5.45 -10.12
CA ASP A 202 -16.26 -5.70 -11.43
C ASP A 202 -14.84 -6.28 -11.30
N ILE A 203 -14.39 -6.54 -10.06
CA ILE A 203 -13.06 -7.07 -9.73
C ILE A 203 -13.24 -8.39 -8.97
N GLU A 204 -13.23 -9.52 -9.69
CA GLU A 204 -13.44 -10.85 -9.10
C GLU A 204 -12.10 -11.57 -8.84
N LEU A 205 -11.26 -11.01 -7.97
CA LEU A 205 -10.02 -11.69 -7.57
C LEU A 205 -10.35 -13.09 -7.06
N LYS A 206 -9.77 -14.12 -7.71
CA LYS A 206 -9.93 -15.55 -7.37
C LYS A 206 -9.26 -15.92 -6.03
N THR A 207 -8.96 -14.94 -5.20
CA THR A 207 -8.34 -15.10 -3.89
C THR A 207 -9.38 -14.88 -2.79
N PRO A 208 -9.92 -15.95 -2.19
CA PRO A 208 -10.38 -15.88 -0.81
C PRO A 208 -9.08 -15.95 0.04
N LYS A 209 -8.86 -15.25 1.16
CA LYS A 209 -9.81 -14.84 2.21
C LYS A 209 -9.16 -13.70 3.01
N TYR A 210 -9.95 -12.68 3.32
CA TYR A 210 -9.68 -11.82 4.47
C TYR A 210 -9.32 -12.67 5.69
N GLN A 211 -8.40 -12.19 6.52
CA GLN A 211 -8.21 -12.80 7.83
C GLN A 211 -9.52 -12.66 8.60
N GLU A 212 -10.11 -13.79 8.99
CA GLU A 212 -11.38 -13.83 9.74
C GLU A 212 -11.25 -13.20 11.15
N SER A 213 -10.05 -12.76 11.55
CA SER A 213 -9.83 -12.00 12.81
C SER A 213 -8.54 -11.17 12.79
N LEU A 214 -8.53 -10.08 13.57
CA LEU A 214 -7.34 -9.24 13.89
C LEU A 214 -6.14 -10.07 14.41
N ASN A 215 -6.39 -11.23 15.03
CA ASN A 215 -5.36 -12.09 15.64
C ASN A 215 -4.75 -13.11 14.66
N GLN A 216 -5.35 -13.30 13.49
CA GLN A 216 -4.82 -14.16 12.41
C GLN A 216 -4.07 -13.32 11.36
N ALA A 217 -3.65 -12.11 11.75
CA ALA A 217 -2.91 -11.13 10.96
C ALA A 217 -1.49 -11.53 10.53
N THR A 218 -1.20 -12.83 10.46
CA THR A 218 0.09 -13.36 10.04
C THR A 218 0.05 -13.69 8.55
N GLU A 219 0.64 -12.79 7.76
CA GLU A 219 1.26 -12.94 6.43
C GLU A 219 0.89 -14.14 5.52
N ASN A 220 0.62 -13.78 4.25
CA ASN A 220 0.60 -14.59 3.01
C ASN A 220 -0.73 -15.18 2.51
N THR A 221 -1.46 -14.35 1.77
CA THR A 221 -1.83 -14.64 0.37
C THR A 221 -1.65 -13.36 -0.46
N ASP A 222 -0.40 -12.92 -0.59
CA ASP A 222 -0.06 -11.64 -1.22
C ASP A 222 -0.39 -11.69 -2.71
N ILE A 223 -1.29 -10.80 -3.13
CA ILE A 223 -1.48 -10.47 -4.54
C ILE A 223 -0.10 -10.15 -5.12
N GLN A 224 0.36 -10.97 -6.07
CA GLN A 224 1.66 -10.80 -6.71
C GLN A 224 1.54 -9.64 -7.69
N ILE A 225 2.20 -8.52 -7.39
CA ILE A 225 2.19 -7.29 -8.21
C ILE A 225 3.58 -6.85 -8.64
N ASP A 226 4.60 -7.61 -8.28
CA ASP A 226 6.02 -7.25 -8.37
C ASP A 226 6.45 -6.92 -9.81
N ASP A 227 5.89 -7.61 -10.80
CA ASP A 227 6.20 -7.44 -12.23
C ASP A 227 5.05 -6.82 -13.03
N LYS A 228 4.08 -6.22 -12.32
CA LYS A 228 2.78 -5.84 -12.90
C LYS A 228 2.53 -4.35 -12.95
N PHE A 229 3.57 -3.52 -12.85
CA PHE A 229 3.36 -2.08 -12.84
C PHE A 229 4.28 -1.29 -13.76
N ILE A 230 3.72 -0.20 -14.26
CA ILE A 230 4.46 0.82 -15.02
C ILE A 230 4.39 2.15 -14.29
N ILE A 231 5.37 3.00 -14.58
CA ILE A 231 5.37 4.38 -14.13
C ILE A 231 4.64 5.24 -15.14
N LYS A 232 3.64 5.99 -14.68
CA LYS A 232 2.79 6.85 -15.52
C LYS A 232 2.59 8.19 -14.83
N ASP A 233 3.08 9.25 -15.47
CA ASP A 233 2.96 10.62 -14.97
C ASP A 233 3.40 10.75 -13.50
N ASP A 234 2.53 11.25 -12.62
CA ASP A 234 2.76 11.41 -11.18
C ASP A 234 2.44 10.14 -10.36
N GLY A 235 2.41 8.95 -10.97
CA GLY A 235 2.05 7.72 -10.27
C GLY A 235 2.51 6.42 -10.91
N ILE A 236 1.89 5.34 -10.43
CA ILE A 236 2.09 3.97 -10.86
C ILE A 236 0.75 3.43 -11.33
N GLU A 237 0.75 2.68 -12.42
CA GLU A 237 -0.38 1.89 -12.87
C GLU A 237 -0.06 0.41 -12.72
N VAL A 238 -0.84 -0.30 -11.91
CA VAL A 238 -0.72 -1.75 -11.66
C VAL A 238 -1.76 -2.48 -12.51
N TYR A 239 -1.32 -3.47 -13.29
CA TYR A 239 -2.12 -4.20 -14.25
C TYR A 239 -2.37 -5.63 -13.79
N PHE A 240 -3.60 -6.09 -13.94
CA PHE A 240 -3.96 -7.46 -13.69
C PHE A 240 -4.60 -8.08 -14.93
N PRO A 241 -3.94 -9.08 -15.53
CA PRO A 241 -4.53 -9.81 -16.62
C PRO A 241 -5.79 -10.55 -16.18
N SER A 242 -6.78 -10.65 -17.07
CA SER A 242 -7.53 -11.90 -17.32
C SER A 242 -7.80 -12.78 -16.11
N PHE A 243 -6.93 -13.79 -16.01
CA PHE A 243 -7.02 -14.90 -15.09
C PHE A 243 -6.55 -14.57 -13.67
N ASP A 244 -5.86 -13.45 -13.47
CA ASP A 244 -5.46 -13.01 -12.13
C ASP A 244 -6.65 -12.46 -11.33
N ILE A 245 -7.60 -11.82 -12.02
CA ILE A 245 -8.75 -11.12 -11.42
C ILE A 245 -10.12 -11.59 -11.88
N ASP A 246 -10.19 -12.56 -12.80
CA ASP A 246 -11.43 -13.21 -13.18
C ASP A 246 -11.12 -14.67 -13.56
N PRO A 247 -11.60 -15.65 -12.77
CA PRO A 247 -11.53 -17.07 -13.09
C PRO A 247 -11.91 -17.44 -14.52
N ASN A 248 -12.83 -16.68 -15.11
CA ASN A 248 -13.44 -16.92 -16.41
C ASN A 248 -12.74 -16.13 -17.52
N GLY A 249 -11.70 -15.36 -17.19
CA GLY A 249 -10.82 -14.69 -18.14
C GLY A 249 -11.48 -13.58 -18.97
N LYS A 250 -12.59 -12.99 -18.51
CA LYS A 250 -13.32 -11.98 -19.29
C LYS A 250 -12.86 -10.55 -19.00
N ASN A 251 -12.30 -10.31 -17.81
CA ASN A 251 -11.99 -8.96 -17.33
C ASN A 251 -10.51 -8.81 -16.97
N SER A 252 -9.91 -7.69 -17.38
CA SER A 252 -8.63 -7.18 -16.88
C SER A 252 -8.87 -5.94 -16.00
N ALA A 253 -8.01 -5.67 -15.02
CA ALA A 253 -8.10 -4.45 -14.21
C ALA A 253 -6.78 -3.70 -14.14
N ASN A 254 -6.89 -2.38 -14.20
CA ASN A 254 -5.77 -1.46 -14.03
C ASN A 254 -6.07 -0.58 -12.82
N PHE A 255 -5.09 -0.45 -11.92
CA PHE A 255 -5.17 0.38 -10.74
C PHE A 255 -4.13 1.48 -10.84
N TYR A 256 -4.59 2.71 -11.01
CA TYR A 256 -3.72 3.88 -10.99
C TYR A 256 -3.64 4.47 -9.58
N ILE A 257 -2.42 4.61 -9.07
CA ILE A 257 -2.10 5.16 -7.75
C ILE A 257 -1.09 6.29 -7.92
N LYS A 258 -1.41 7.47 -7.38
CA LYS A 258 -0.46 8.58 -7.38
C LYS A 258 0.66 8.38 -6.37
N PHE A 259 1.85 8.91 -6.69
CA PHE A 259 2.99 8.85 -5.79
C PHE A 259 2.72 9.59 -4.48
N ASP A 260 1.96 10.68 -4.47
CA ASP A 260 1.62 11.42 -3.24
C ASP A 260 0.70 10.62 -2.31
N GLU A 261 -0.22 9.82 -2.85
CA GLU A 261 -1.08 8.90 -2.09
C GLU A 261 -0.27 7.73 -1.52
N LEU A 262 0.65 7.17 -2.30
CA LEU A 262 1.49 6.03 -1.91
C LEU A 262 2.52 6.40 -0.82
N ASN A 263 3.03 7.63 -0.86
CA ASN A 263 4.10 8.12 0.02
C ASN A 263 3.61 8.66 1.36
N LYS A 264 2.30 8.67 1.62
CA LYS A 264 1.80 9.15 2.92
C LYS A 264 2.16 8.17 4.02
N ASN A 265 2.60 8.71 5.15
CA ASN A 265 3.04 7.92 6.28
C ASN A 265 1.86 7.32 7.05
N VAL A 266 2.13 6.20 7.73
CA VAL A 266 1.22 5.63 8.73
C VAL A 266 0.88 6.68 9.78
N ILE A 267 -0.41 6.82 10.08
CA ILE A 267 -0.88 7.76 11.09
C ILE A 267 -0.68 7.15 12.47
N LYS A 268 0.49 7.36 13.06
CA LYS A 268 0.80 6.83 14.41
C LYS A 268 0.13 7.62 15.54
N ARG A 269 -0.22 8.88 15.28
CA ARG A 269 -0.86 9.77 16.24
C ARG A 269 -1.83 10.68 15.51
N ILE A 270 -3.02 10.82 16.07
CA ILE A 270 -4.04 11.75 15.59
C ILE A 270 -4.71 12.42 16.78
N ASN A 271 -4.93 13.72 16.69
CA ASN A 271 -5.56 14.48 17.76
C ASN A 271 -6.76 15.22 17.21
N ILE A 272 -7.96 14.85 17.65
CA ILE A 272 -9.23 15.42 17.23
C ILE A 272 -9.84 16.15 18.41
N GLN A 273 -9.92 17.48 18.32
CA GLN A 273 -10.27 18.34 19.45
C GLN A 273 -11.62 19.02 19.28
N SER A 274 -12.21 18.99 18.08
CA SER A 274 -13.44 19.71 17.77
C SER A 274 -14.52 18.86 17.10
N LEU A 275 -15.78 19.26 17.29
CA LEU A 275 -16.95 18.69 16.63
C LEU A 275 -16.84 18.76 15.10
N SER A 276 -16.34 19.87 14.58
CA SER A 276 -16.17 20.10 13.14
C SER A 276 -15.19 19.12 12.50
N GLU A 277 -14.13 18.73 13.21
CA GLU A 277 -13.18 17.74 12.71
C GLU A 277 -13.81 16.34 12.65
N ILE A 278 -14.54 15.94 13.70
CA ILE A 278 -15.27 14.67 13.74
C ILE A 278 -16.31 14.64 12.60
N GLU A 279 -17.07 15.72 12.43
CA GLU A 279 -18.08 15.82 11.37
C GLU A 279 -17.45 15.77 9.98
N LYS A 280 -16.30 16.42 9.77
CA LYS A 280 -15.57 16.34 8.51
C LYS A 280 -15.17 14.90 8.20
N LEU A 281 -14.58 14.19 9.16
CA LEU A 281 -14.12 12.82 8.97
C LEU A 281 -15.27 11.87 8.64
N THR A 282 -16.39 11.94 9.37
CA THR A 282 -17.57 11.07 9.17
C THR A 282 -18.32 11.28 7.85
N LYS A 283 -18.02 12.36 7.12
CA LYS A 283 -18.63 12.67 5.83
C LYS A 283 -17.68 12.44 4.64
N MET A 284 -16.43 12.08 4.88
CA MET A 284 -15.49 11.83 3.78
C MET A 284 -15.95 10.61 3.01
N ASN A 285 -15.94 10.73 1.68
CA ASN A 285 -16.01 9.56 0.82
C ASN A 285 -14.62 8.91 0.72
N PHE A 286 -14.56 7.72 0.14
CA PHE A 286 -13.33 6.97 -0.03
C PHE A 286 -12.25 7.73 -0.80
N LYS A 287 -12.62 8.46 -1.86
CA LYS A 287 -11.69 9.29 -2.62
C LYS A 287 -11.04 10.36 -1.75
N ASP A 288 -11.81 11.03 -0.90
CA ASP A 288 -11.30 12.04 0.03
C ASP A 288 -10.40 11.40 1.09
N ILE A 289 -10.77 10.21 1.61
CA ILE A 289 -9.93 9.45 2.55
C ILE A 289 -8.57 9.14 1.92
N LYS A 290 -8.56 8.55 0.71
CA LYS A 290 -7.33 8.23 -0.04
C LYS A 290 -6.50 9.50 -0.35
N SER A 291 -7.17 10.55 -0.82
CA SER A 291 -6.54 11.81 -1.19
C SER A 291 -6.01 12.61 0.00
N ILE A 292 -6.52 12.41 1.22
CA ILE A 292 -6.03 13.07 2.44
C ILE A 292 -5.00 12.19 3.15
N PHE A 293 -5.32 10.92 3.38
CA PHE A 293 -4.55 10.04 4.25
C PHE A 293 -3.67 9.02 3.54
N GLY A 294 -3.92 8.76 2.25
CA GLY A 294 -3.15 7.82 1.44
C GLY A 294 -3.74 6.42 1.46
N LEU A 295 -2.94 5.45 0.99
CA LEU A 295 -3.34 4.05 0.93
C LEU A 295 -3.42 3.40 2.31
N CYS A 296 -4.31 2.40 2.46
CA CYS A 296 -4.37 1.58 3.66
C CYS A 296 -3.06 0.82 3.88
N ASP A 297 -2.63 0.77 5.14
CA ASP A 297 -1.51 -0.05 5.58
C ASP A 297 -1.90 -1.53 5.67
N ILE A 298 -3.15 -1.77 6.06
CA ILE A 298 -3.76 -3.09 6.22
C ILE A 298 -5.23 -3.00 5.80
N THR A 299 -5.75 -4.06 5.18
CA THR A 299 -7.19 -4.27 4.99
C THR A 299 -7.58 -5.64 5.55
N TYR A 300 -8.76 -5.74 6.16
CA TYR A 300 -9.32 -7.00 6.66
C TYR A 300 -10.84 -6.96 6.64
N MET A 301 -11.49 -8.10 6.86
CA MET A 301 -12.95 -8.21 6.97
C MET A 301 -13.31 -8.80 8.31
N TRP A 302 -14.26 -8.18 9.00
CA TRP A 302 -14.77 -8.66 10.28
C TRP A 302 -16.27 -8.38 10.35
N GLU A 303 -17.05 -9.39 10.75
CA GLU A 303 -18.52 -9.34 10.82
C GLU A 303 -19.20 -8.81 9.53
N GLY A 304 -18.66 -9.16 8.36
CA GLY A 304 -19.19 -8.73 7.06
C GLY A 304 -18.84 -7.29 6.66
N VAL A 305 -17.97 -6.63 7.43
CA VAL A 305 -17.49 -5.26 7.18
C VAL A 305 -16.03 -5.30 6.75
N VAL A 306 -15.66 -4.50 5.74
CA VAL A 306 -14.27 -4.36 5.25
C VAL A 306 -13.66 -3.09 5.82
N TYR A 307 -12.45 -3.20 6.35
CA TYR A 307 -11.77 -2.11 7.06
C TYR A 307 -10.62 -1.54 6.24
N TYR A 308 -10.59 -0.21 6.13
CA TYR A 308 -9.50 0.56 5.55
C TYR A 308 -8.66 1.18 6.67
N ASN A 309 -7.57 0.50 7.06
CA ASN A 309 -6.76 0.88 8.22
C ASN A 309 -5.45 1.58 7.80
N ILE A 310 -5.16 2.73 8.43
CA ILE A 310 -3.94 3.53 8.19
C ILE A 310 -3.16 3.82 9.49
N GLY A 311 -3.26 2.94 10.48
CA GLY A 311 -2.65 3.08 11.80
C GLY A 311 -3.69 3.45 12.87
N ALA A 312 -3.57 4.65 13.46
CA ALA A 312 -4.41 5.09 14.59
C ALA A 312 -5.86 5.42 14.20
N VAL A 313 -6.22 5.32 12.91
CA VAL A 313 -7.57 5.56 12.39
C VAL A 313 -7.88 4.56 11.29
N GLU A 314 -9.14 4.14 11.23
CA GLU A 314 -9.66 3.26 10.18
C GLU A 314 -11.12 3.57 9.84
N TRP A 315 -11.53 3.15 8.64
CA TRP A 315 -12.87 3.33 8.12
C TRP A 315 -13.50 2.00 7.75
N ALA A 316 -14.73 1.79 8.21
CA ALA A 316 -15.51 0.59 7.98
C ALA A 316 -16.46 0.75 6.77
N PHE A 317 -16.41 -0.19 5.84
CA PHE A 317 -17.25 -0.23 4.63
C PHE A 317 -18.05 -1.54 4.55
N ASN A 318 -19.35 -1.47 4.26
CA ASN A 318 -20.18 -2.66 4.04
C ASN A 318 -20.16 -3.02 2.54
N PRO A 319 -19.65 -4.19 2.16
CA PRO A 319 -19.70 -4.66 0.77
C PRO A 319 -21.13 -4.79 0.23
N GLU A 320 -22.09 -5.12 1.11
CA GLU A 320 -23.49 -5.40 0.76
C GLU A 320 -24.35 -4.16 0.48
N ASP A 321 -23.90 -2.94 0.81
CA ASP A 321 -24.61 -1.67 0.56
C ASP A 321 -24.57 -1.25 -0.93
N GLY A 322 -24.80 -2.24 -1.79
CA GLY A 322 -24.66 -2.22 -3.23
C GLY A 322 -23.19 -2.20 -3.59
N TYR A 323 -22.59 -3.38 -3.75
CA TYR A 323 -21.24 -3.56 -4.29
C TYR A 323 -20.91 -2.51 -5.39
N TYR A 324 -19.72 -1.96 -5.34
CA TYR A 324 -19.48 -0.63 -5.89
C TYR A 324 -19.18 -0.69 -7.40
N LYS A 325 -19.94 0.06 -8.19
CA LYS A 325 -19.53 0.44 -9.56
C LYS A 325 -18.43 1.51 -9.55
N ASP A 326 -18.35 2.28 -8.47
CA ASP A 326 -17.31 3.27 -8.21
C ASP A 326 -17.09 3.41 -6.69
N ALA A 327 -16.04 2.77 -6.16
CA ALA A 327 -15.71 2.78 -4.74
C ALA A 327 -15.38 4.19 -4.22
N ASP A 328 -14.90 5.09 -5.07
CA ASP A 328 -14.43 6.43 -4.70
C ASP A 328 -15.55 7.29 -4.07
N SER A 329 -16.82 7.06 -4.44
CA SER A 329 -17.97 7.83 -3.95
C SER A 329 -18.51 7.37 -2.58
N LYS A 330 -18.02 6.25 -2.04
CA LYS A 330 -18.62 5.61 -0.88
C LYS A 330 -18.25 6.28 0.43
N ILE A 331 -19.25 6.45 1.29
CA ILE A 331 -19.09 6.99 2.64
C ILE A 331 -19.02 5.79 3.60
N PRO A 332 -18.05 5.75 4.52
CA PRO A 332 -17.92 4.67 5.49
C PRO A 332 -19.04 4.72 6.53
N ASN A 333 -19.36 3.55 7.08
CA ASN A 333 -20.42 3.38 8.09
C ASN A 333 -20.03 3.95 9.44
N ALA A 334 -18.73 3.87 9.75
CA ALA A 334 -18.15 4.31 11.00
C ALA A 334 -16.69 4.65 10.80
N ILE A 335 -16.14 5.36 11.79
CA ILE A 335 -14.70 5.60 11.92
C ILE A 335 -14.28 4.98 13.23
N LEU A 336 -13.18 4.24 13.22
CA LEU A 336 -12.60 3.69 14.43
C LEU A 336 -11.24 4.35 14.67
N PHE A 337 -10.94 4.58 15.94
CA PHE A 337 -9.70 5.17 16.41
C PHE A 337 -9.03 4.24 17.42
N HIS A 338 -7.75 4.01 17.22
CA HIS A 338 -6.94 3.05 17.99
C HIS A 338 -5.86 3.76 18.82
N GLU A 339 -4.92 2.98 19.35
CA GLU A 339 -3.73 3.46 20.04
C GLU A 339 -3.07 4.65 19.31
N GLY A 340 -2.77 5.70 20.07
CA GLY A 340 -2.15 6.92 19.55
C GLY A 340 -3.16 7.99 19.11
N ALA A 341 -4.45 7.66 19.04
CA ALA A 341 -5.50 8.65 18.86
C ALA A 341 -5.86 9.38 20.17
N THR A 342 -6.24 10.63 20.04
CA THR A 342 -6.81 11.44 21.12
C THR A 342 -8.08 12.11 20.62
N ILE A 343 -9.23 11.79 21.21
CA ILE A 343 -10.53 12.29 20.76
C ILE A 343 -11.18 13.06 21.89
N LEU A 344 -11.40 14.37 21.69
CA LEU A 344 -11.97 15.28 22.69
C LEU A 344 -11.26 15.22 24.05
N GLY A 345 -9.93 15.03 24.01
CA GLY A 345 -9.07 14.90 25.18
C GLY A 345 -8.95 13.48 25.76
N VAL A 346 -9.68 12.49 25.22
CA VAL A 346 -9.56 11.08 25.64
C VAL A 346 -8.45 10.41 24.84
N GLU A 347 -7.38 9.98 25.51
CA GLU A 347 -6.27 9.25 24.90
C GLU A 347 -6.52 7.74 24.92
N ILE A 348 -6.59 7.15 23.71
CA ILE A 348 -6.79 5.71 23.52
C ILE A 348 -5.56 4.93 24.03
N MET A 349 -5.79 3.79 24.68
CA MET A 349 -4.82 2.90 25.35
C MET A 349 -4.06 3.48 26.55
N LYS A 350 -4.39 4.72 26.97
CA LYS A 350 -3.68 5.41 28.07
C LYS A 350 -4.58 5.87 29.20
N MET A 351 -5.87 6.00 28.96
CA MET A 351 -6.83 6.47 29.95
C MET A 351 -7.74 5.36 30.42
N THR A 352 -8.12 5.42 31.70
CA THR A 352 -9.16 4.57 32.27
C THR A 352 -10.55 5.09 31.88
N PRO A 353 -11.60 4.26 31.97
CA PRO A 353 -12.98 4.70 31.70
C PRO A 353 -13.44 5.86 32.59
N GLU A 354 -13.01 5.86 33.87
CA GLU A 354 -13.28 6.93 34.82
C GLU A 354 -12.67 8.26 34.36
N GLN A 355 -11.40 8.24 33.95
CA GLN A 355 -10.71 9.44 33.45
C GLN A 355 -11.36 9.98 32.18
N ALA A 356 -11.68 9.09 31.23
CA ALA A 356 -12.36 9.47 30.00
C ALA A 356 -13.73 10.10 30.28
N TYR A 357 -14.53 9.49 31.15
CA TYR A 357 -15.83 10.00 31.55
C TYR A 357 -15.75 11.40 32.16
N GLU A 358 -14.83 11.60 33.11
CA GLU A 358 -14.67 12.89 33.79
C GLU A 358 -14.19 13.99 32.83
N ILE A 359 -13.29 13.69 31.89
CA ILE A 359 -12.85 14.63 30.85
C ILE A 359 -14.04 15.04 29.96
N LEU A 360 -14.77 14.06 29.43
CA LEU A 360 -15.91 14.31 28.54
C LEU A 360 -17.03 15.06 29.26
N ARG A 361 -17.31 14.73 30.53
CA ARG A 361 -18.31 15.39 31.36
C ARG A 361 -17.94 16.84 31.68
N LYS A 362 -16.66 17.13 31.95
CA LYS A 362 -16.17 18.50 32.16
C LYS A 362 -16.22 19.33 30.86
N ASN A 363 -15.98 18.69 29.72
CA ASN A 363 -16.07 19.27 28.39
C ASN A 363 -17.53 19.41 27.87
N LYS A 364 -18.55 19.17 28.71
CA LYS A 364 -19.98 19.29 28.35
C LYS A 364 -20.46 20.73 28.05
N SER A 365 -19.55 21.66 27.75
CA SER A 365 -19.89 22.98 27.25
C SER A 365 -19.92 22.99 25.72
N GLY A 366 -21.13 23.04 25.14
CA GLY A 366 -21.36 23.27 23.71
C GLY A 366 -21.53 22.00 22.86
N ALA A 367 -20.42 21.32 22.55
CA ALA A 367 -20.39 20.26 21.53
C ALA A 367 -20.90 18.88 22.00
N ILE A 368 -20.80 18.60 23.29
CA ILE A 368 -21.21 17.32 23.89
C ILE A 368 -22.59 17.49 24.52
N LYS A 369 -23.58 16.74 24.01
CA LYS A 369 -24.95 16.74 24.51
C LYS A 369 -25.08 15.86 25.75
N GLU A 370 -24.49 14.67 25.71
CA GLU A 370 -24.66 13.65 26.72
C GLU A 370 -23.41 12.78 26.85
N VAL A 371 -23.11 12.33 28.07
CA VAL A 371 -22.07 11.35 28.36
C VAL A 371 -22.63 10.32 29.33
N THR A 372 -22.56 9.05 28.98
CA THR A 372 -23.03 7.93 29.78
C THR A 372 -21.98 6.84 29.90
N ARG A 373 -22.14 5.97 30.89
CA ARG A 373 -21.34 4.76 31.10
C ARG A 373 -22.26 3.58 31.26
N GLY A 374 -21.85 2.43 30.74
CA GLY A 374 -22.62 1.20 30.84
C GLY A 374 -21.81 0.00 30.36
N GLN A 375 -22.47 -1.17 30.34
CA GLN A 375 -21.91 -2.37 29.72
C GLN A 375 -21.99 -2.28 28.20
N GLY A 376 -20.91 -2.65 27.52
CA GLY A 376 -20.91 -2.86 26.08
C GLY A 376 -21.46 -4.23 25.71
N ALA A 377 -21.80 -4.41 24.43
CA ALA A 377 -22.19 -5.72 23.92
C ALA A 377 -20.98 -6.69 23.89
N ASN A 378 -19.80 -6.17 23.53
CA ASN A 378 -18.58 -6.93 23.33
C ASN A 378 -17.40 -6.42 24.19
N SER A 379 -17.64 -5.48 25.11
CA SER A 379 -16.62 -4.85 25.93
C SER A 379 -16.98 -4.90 27.41
N ASP A 380 -15.96 -4.88 28.28
CA ASP A 380 -16.15 -4.88 29.74
C ASP A 380 -16.97 -3.65 30.17
N GLU A 381 -16.73 -2.51 29.52
CA GLU A 381 -17.44 -1.25 29.72
C GLU A 381 -17.44 -0.41 28.43
N VAL A 382 -18.39 0.52 28.29
CA VAL A 382 -18.38 1.56 27.27
C VAL A 382 -18.66 2.92 27.90
N VAL A 383 -17.84 3.92 27.56
CA VAL A 383 -18.17 5.33 27.77
C VAL A 383 -18.77 5.87 26.48
N THR A 384 -20.04 6.29 26.51
CA THR A 384 -20.73 6.83 25.34
C THR A 384 -20.77 8.35 25.42
N CYS A 385 -20.44 9.02 24.32
CA CYS A 385 -20.51 10.47 24.17
C CYS A 385 -21.41 10.81 22.97
N VAL A 386 -22.53 11.46 23.23
CA VAL A 386 -23.46 11.94 22.19
C VAL A 386 -23.15 13.40 21.92
N LEU A 387 -22.85 13.71 20.66
CA LEU A 387 -22.55 15.05 20.20
C LEU A 387 -23.81 15.80 19.75
N SER A 388 -23.76 17.12 19.77
CA SER A 388 -24.91 17.98 19.45
C SER A 388 -25.42 17.86 18.02
N ASN A 389 -24.59 17.38 17.08
CA ASN A 389 -24.94 17.19 15.67
C ASN A 389 -25.45 15.77 15.33
N GLY A 390 -25.73 14.95 16.35
CA GLY A 390 -26.27 13.60 16.15
C GLY A 390 -25.21 12.51 15.90
N ILE A 391 -23.92 12.84 16.04
CA ILE A 391 -22.84 11.86 16.05
C ILE A 391 -22.70 11.25 17.45
N ASN A 392 -22.51 9.92 17.51
CA ASN A 392 -22.18 9.19 18.73
C ASN A 392 -20.74 8.71 18.68
N ILE A 393 -20.03 8.85 19.80
CA ILE A 393 -18.72 8.23 20.03
C ILE A 393 -18.87 7.19 21.13
N TYR A 394 -18.44 5.97 20.85
CA TYR A 394 -18.40 4.86 21.79
C TYR A 394 -16.95 4.56 22.11
N PHE A 395 -16.51 4.85 23.34
CA PHE A 395 -15.19 4.49 23.82
C PHE A 395 -15.27 3.10 24.47
N GLU A 396 -14.82 2.09 23.75
CA GLU A 396 -14.85 0.70 24.20
C GLU A 396 -13.70 0.43 25.17
N CYS A 397 -14.02 -0.24 26.27
CA CYS A 397 -13.08 -0.49 27.36
C CYS A 397 -12.72 -1.97 27.42
N GLY A 398 -11.44 -2.24 27.66
CA GLY A 398 -10.94 -3.60 27.76
C GLY A 398 -9.66 -3.65 28.58
N ARG A 399 -9.25 -4.87 28.91
CA ARG A 399 -8.03 -5.10 29.68
C ARG A 399 -6.82 -4.97 28.77
N LYS A 400 -5.83 -4.20 29.22
CA LYS A 400 -4.59 -3.96 28.48
C LYS A 400 -3.80 -5.24 28.12
N SER A 401 -3.96 -6.28 28.93
CA SER A 401 -3.46 -7.63 28.66
C SER A 401 -4.29 -8.65 29.43
N VAL A 402 -4.17 -9.93 29.08
CA VAL A 402 -4.89 -11.04 29.74
C VAL A 402 -4.62 -11.08 31.26
N ASP A 403 -3.40 -10.70 31.67
CA ASP A 403 -2.97 -10.71 33.07
C ASP A 403 -3.17 -9.35 33.78
N SER A 404 -3.63 -8.32 33.07
CA SER A 404 -3.85 -7.00 33.65
C SER A 404 -5.26 -6.88 34.23
N ASN A 405 -5.35 -6.37 35.45
CA ASN A 405 -6.62 -5.93 36.04
C ASN A 405 -6.94 -4.46 35.68
N GLU A 406 -6.05 -3.78 34.95
CA GLU A 406 -6.26 -2.39 34.54
C GLU A 406 -7.15 -2.33 33.30
N LEU A 407 -8.33 -1.74 33.49
CA LEU A 407 -9.29 -1.44 32.43
C LEU A 407 -8.93 -0.10 31.80
N VAL A 408 -8.74 -0.09 30.48
CA VAL A 408 -8.39 1.10 29.70
C VAL A 408 -9.35 1.26 28.52
N ILE A 409 -9.42 2.48 27.97
CA ILE A 409 -10.08 2.72 26.69
C ILE A 409 -9.23 2.05 25.59
N MET A 410 -9.78 1.01 24.95
CA MET A 410 -9.08 0.26 23.90
C MET A 410 -9.23 0.94 22.54
N ASP A 411 -10.45 1.37 22.22
CA ASP A 411 -10.82 1.92 20.92
C ASP A 411 -11.91 2.99 21.07
N ALA A 412 -12.08 3.82 20.04
CA ALA A 412 -13.23 4.70 19.92
C ALA A 412 -13.92 4.54 18.57
N ILE A 413 -15.22 4.24 18.59
CA ILE A 413 -16.05 4.06 17.41
C ILE A 413 -16.94 5.30 17.25
N VAL A 414 -16.83 5.98 16.13
CA VAL A 414 -17.64 7.15 15.79
C VAL A 414 -18.68 6.77 14.73
N LYS A 415 -19.96 6.93 15.07
CA LYS A 415 -21.10 6.65 14.18
C LYS A 415 -21.99 7.87 14.05
N ARG A 416 -22.54 8.07 12.86
CA ARG A 416 -23.57 9.06 12.60
C ARG A 416 -24.94 8.38 12.70
N ASN A 417 -25.84 8.92 13.51
CA ASN A 417 -27.22 8.43 13.60
C ASN A 417 -28.09 8.92 12.43
#